data_AF-A0A7V8D911-F1
#
_entry.id   AF-A0A7V8D911-F1
#
_cell.length_a   1.000
_cell.length_b   1.000
_cell.length_c   1.000
_cell.angle_alpha   90.00
_cell.angle_beta   90.00
_cell.angle_gamma   90.00
#
_symmetry.space_group_name_H-M   'P 1'
#
loop_
_entity.id
_entity.type
_entity.pdbx_description
1 polymer ?
#
loop_
_entity_poly.entity_id
_entity_poly.type
_entity_poly.pdbx_seq_one_letter_code
_entity_poly.pdbx_strand_id
1 'polypeptide(L)'
;MNSASIGIEIQNGGHDFGLPPYPDMQIEAVMALVQGIKLRHGLDKQHVIGHADWAPGRKLDPGEHFPWERLAHAGISLHIPVGEGDGNHQILVQTENASNDFVSRAQIGLRKIGYGLPQTDIFDIKTKDTIIAFQRRFRQADVAGNLDVETLAKIERLADIVLPS
;
A
#
# COMPACT_ATOMS: atom_id res chain seq x y z
N MET A 1 14.06 2.01 -11.67
CA MET A 1 13.14 0.86 -11.55
C MET A 1 13.20 -0.04 -12.79
N ASN A 2 13.12 0.48 -14.02
CA ASN A 2 13.21 -0.34 -15.25
C ASN A 2 14.49 -1.20 -15.40
N SER A 3 15.52 -0.96 -14.58
CA SER A 3 16.76 -1.75 -14.53
C SER A 3 16.78 -2.85 -13.45
N ALA A 4 15.78 -2.92 -12.56
CA ALA A 4 15.79 -3.82 -11.40
C ALA A 4 14.38 -4.29 -10.96
N SER A 5 13.39 -4.28 -11.85
CA SER A 5 12.02 -4.75 -11.58
C SER A 5 11.50 -5.64 -12.69
N ILE A 6 10.62 -6.58 -12.34
CA ILE A 6 9.82 -7.34 -13.32
C ILE A 6 8.40 -6.78 -13.25
N GLY A 7 7.92 -6.22 -14.35
CA GLY A 7 6.54 -5.73 -14.47
C GLY A 7 5.58 -6.85 -14.86
N ILE A 8 4.41 -6.90 -14.22
CA ILE A 8 3.31 -7.80 -14.56
C ILE A 8 2.09 -6.93 -14.85
N GLU A 9 1.66 -6.94 -16.10
CA GLU A 9 0.44 -6.24 -16.51
C GLU A 9 -0.77 -7.18 -16.40
N ILE A 10 -1.84 -6.70 -15.77
CA ILE A 10 -3.05 -7.47 -15.51
C ILE A 10 -4.20 -6.76 -16.21
N GLN A 11 -4.81 -7.42 -17.20
CA GLN A 11 -5.94 -6.85 -17.93
C GLN A 11 -7.09 -6.55 -16.96
N ASN A 12 -7.36 -5.26 -16.74
CA ASN A 12 -8.47 -4.75 -15.95
C ASN A 12 -8.85 -3.37 -16.54
N GLY A 13 -10.12 -2.99 -16.46
CA GLY A 13 -10.54 -1.66 -16.91
C GLY A 13 -9.87 -0.52 -16.14
N GLY A 14 -9.43 -0.76 -14.90
CA GLY A 14 -8.86 0.27 -14.04
C GLY A 14 -9.90 1.30 -13.62
N HIS A 15 -9.45 2.34 -12.91
CA HIS A 15 -10.32 3.41 -12.39
C HIS A 15 -11.12 4.14 -13.47
N ASP A 16 -10.59 4.23 -14.70
CA ASP A 16 -11.29 4.85 -15.85
C ASP A 16 -12.61 4.16 -16.20
N PHE A 17 -12.76 2.88 -15.83
CA PHE A 17 -13.96 2.07 -16.05
C PHE A 17 -14.58 1.59 -14.74
N GLY A 18 -14.40 2.35 -13.66
CA GLY A 18 -14.97 2.05 -12.34
C GLY A 18 -14.27 0.92 -11.60
N LEU A 19 -13.04 0.57 -12.00
CA LEU A 19 -12.20 -0.47 -11.42
C LEU A 19 -12.97 -1.79 -11.27
N PRO A 20 -13.29 -2.54 -12.34
CA PRO A 20 -14.03 -3.79 -12.19
C PRO A 20 -13.26 -4.80 -11.32
N PRO A 21 -13.95 -5.73 -10.63
CA PRO A 21 -13.28 -6.79 -9.89
C PRO A 21 -12.41 -7.65 -10.81
N TYR A 22 -11.28 -8.12 -10.29
CA TYR A 22 -10.40 -9.03 -11.02
C TYR A 22 -10.98 -10.45 -11.01
N PRO A 23 -11.11 -11.14 -12.17
CA PRO A 23 -11.58 -12.51 -12.22
C PRO A 23 -10.69 -13.48 -11.44
N ASP A 24 -11.28 -14.45 -10.74
CA ASP A 24 -10.53 -15.40 -9.90
C ASP A 24 -9.44 -16.15 -10.66
N MET A 25 -9.75 -16.66 -11.86
CA MET A 25 -8.75 -17.37 -12.69
C MET A 25 -7.55 -16.49 -13.05
N GLN A 26 -7.75 -15.18 -13.22
CA GLN A 26 -6.67 -14.24 -13.50
C GLN A 26 -5.79 -14.05 -12.26
N ILE A 27 -6.40 -13.93 -11.08
CA ILE A 27 -5.67 -13.77 -9.81
C ILE A 27 -4.87 -15.01 -9.46
N GLU A 28 -5.42 -16.21 -9.66
CA GLU A 28 -4.68 -17.47 -9.44
C GLU A 28 -3.46 -17.57 -10.37
N ALA A 29 -3.62 -17.19 -11.65
CA ALA A 29 -2.49 -17.17 -12.59
C ALA A 29 -1.41 -16.15 -12.17
N VAL A 30 -1.81 -14.96 -11.70
CA VAL A 30 -0.89 -13.95 -11.20
C VAL A 30 -0.16 -14.44 -9.95
N MET A 31 -0.87 -15.05 -8.99
CA MET A 31 -0.27 -15.60 -7.77
C MET A 31 0.77 -16.67 -8.09
N ALA A 32 0.47 -17.61 -8.98
CA ALA A 32 1.42 -18.64 -9.42
C ALA A 32 2.65 -18.04 -10.11
N LEU A 33 2.46 -17.05 -10.99
CA LEU A 33 3.54 -16.36 -11.68
C LEU A 33 4.46 -15.62 -10.69
N VAL A 34 3.88 -14.81 -9.80
CA VAL A 34 4.64 -14.03 -8.81
C VAL A 34 5.41 -14.98 -7.88
N GLN A 35 4.81 -16.08 -7.43
CA GLN A 35 5.50 -17.06 -6.59
C GLN A 35 6.70 -17.69 -7.32
N GLY A 36 6.55 -18.05 -8.59
CA GLY A 36 7.65 -18.56 -9.41
C GLY A 36 8.79 -17.55 -9.60
N ILE A 37 8.46 -16.27 -9.82
CA ILE A 37 9.43 -15.17 -9.91
C ILE A 37 10.16 -14.99 -8.59
N LYS A 38 9.43 -14.92 -7.47
CA LYS A 38 10.04 -14.77 -6.14
C LYS A 38 11.06 -15.86 -5.84
N LEU A 39 10.70 -17.12 -6.09
CA LEU A 39 11.57 -18.27 -5.87
C LEU A 39 12.83 -18.21 -6.75
N ARG A 40 12.68 -17.87 -8.05
CA ARG A 40 13.80 -17.80 -8.99
C ARG A 40 14.81 -16.71 -8.63
N HIS A 41 14.32 -15.59 -8.11
CA HIS A 41 15.13 -14.40 -7.85
C HIS A 41 15.46 -14.15 -6.38
N GLY A 42 15.04 -15.06 -5.48
CA GLY A 42 15.27 -14.91 -4.03
C GLY A 42 14.57 -13.68 -3.44
N LEU A 43 13.41 -13.28 -3.98
CA LEU A 43 12.69 -12.09 -3.54
C LEU A 43 11.76 -12.43 -2.37
N ASP A 44 11.87 -11.66 -1.30
CA ASP A 44 10.91 -11.72 -0.19
C ASP A 44 9.60 -10.96 -0.50
N LYS A 45 8.56 -11.20 0.31
CA LYS A 45 7.21 -10.65 0.22
C LYS A 45 7.15 -9.11 0.18
N GLN A 46 8.15 -8.44 0.76
CA GLN A 46 8.28 -6.98 0.73
C GLN A 46 8.57 -6.40 -0.67
N HIS A 47 9.12 -7.21 -1.57
CA HIS A 47 9.45 -6.77 -2.93
C HIS A 47 8.27 -6.87 -3.91
N VAL A 48 7.15 -7.47 -3.49
CA VAL A 48 5.91 -7.49 -4.28
C VAL A 48 5.11 -6.24 -3.93
N ILE A 49 5.07 -5.28 -4.85
CA ILE A 49 4.43 -3.98 -4.66
C ILE A 49 3.50 -3.64 -5.82
N GLY A 50 2.52 -2.77 -5.57
CA GLY A 50 1.72 -2.17 -6.63
C GLY A 50 2.45 -1.00 -7.29
N HIS A 51 2.00 -0.59 -8.47
CA HIS A 51 2.57 0.58 -9.13
C HIS A 51 2.28 1.87 -8.37
N ALA A 52 1.09 1.95 -7.75
CA ALA A 52 0.72 3.02 -6.83
C ALA A 52 1.65 3.12 -5.62
N ASP A 53 2.25 2.02 -5.16
CA ASP A 53 3.21 2.06 -4.05
C ASP A 53 4.52 2.74 -4.44
N TRP A 54 4.99 2.46 -5.66
CA TRP A 54 6.21 3.06 -6.20
C TRP A 54 6.02 4.52 -6.61
N ALA A 55 4.87 4.86 -7.18
CA ALA A 55 4.59 6.19 -7.71
C ALA A 55 3.24 6.75 -7.23
N PRO A 56 3.09 7.02 -5.92
CA PRO A 56 1.89 7.63 -5.37
C PRO A 56 1.51 8.92 -6.12
N GLY A 57 0.22 9.16 -6.30
CA GLY A 57 -0.34 10.32 -7.01
C GLY A 57 -0.22 10.26 -8.54
N ARG A 58 0.79 9.56 -9.08
CA ARG A 58 0.98 9.38 -10.53
C ARG A 58 0.33 8.11 -11.07
N LYS A 59 0.21 7.07 -10.24
CA LYS A 59 -0.32 5.77 -10.60
C LYS A 59 -1.33 5.30 -9.57
N LEU A 60 -2.38 4.65 -10.06
CA LEU A 60 -3.49 4.16 -9.23
C LEU A 60 -3.54 2.63 -9.22
N ASP A 61 -2.92 1.98 -10.20
CA ASP A 61 -2.90 0.54 -10.41
C ASP A 61 -2.04 -0.20 -9.36
N PRO A 62 -2.45 -1.42 -8.95
CA PRO A 62 -3.62 -2.18 -9.43
C PRO A 62 -4.95 -1.82 -8.74
N GLY A 63 -4.95 -0.80 -7.87
CA GLY A 63 -6.16 -0.31 -7.22
C GLY A 63 -6.67 -1.16 -6.04
N GLU A 64 -7.69 -0.63 -5.40
CA GLU A 64 -8.34 -1.15 -4.19
C GLU A 64 -9.18 -2.42 -4.41
N HIS A 65 -9.40 -2.85 -5.65
CA HIS A 65 -10.06 -4.14 -5.94
C HIS A 65 -9.06 -5.26 -6.23
N PHE A 66 -7.77 -4.97 -6.31
CA PHE A 66 -6.75 -6.02 -6.41
C PHE A 66 -6.66 -6.77 -5.08
N PRO A 67 -6.75 -8.12 -5.06
CA PRO A 67 -6.95 -8.85 -3.82
C PRO A 67 -5.63 -9.11 -3.07
N TRP A 68 -5.04 -8.03 -2.52
CA TRP A 68 -3.78 -8.09 -1.77
C TRP A 68 -3.81 -9.09 -0.61
N GLU A 69 -4.95 -9.23 0.09
CA GLU A 69 -5.09 -10.19 1.18
C GLU A 69 -4.92 -11.65 0.73
N ARG A 70 -5.42 -12.01 -0.47
CA ARG A 70 -5.23 -13.37 -1.01
C ARG A 70 -3.75 -13.66 -1.24
N LEU A 71 -3.02 -12.71 -1.83
CA LEU A 71 -1.57 -12.83 -2.02
C LEU A 71 -0.84 -12.90 -0.67
N ALA A 72 -1.26 -12.10 0.31
CA ALA A 72 -0.66 -12.06 1.62
C ALA A 72 -0.84 -13.39 2.39
N HIS A 73 -2.06 -13.96 2.37
CA HIS A 73 -2.34 -15.28 2.97
C HIS A 73 -1.57 -16.41 2.28
N ALA A 74 -1.28 -16.29 0.99
CA ALA A 74 -0.42 -17.22 0.27
C ALA A 74 1.09 -17.01 0.52
N GLY A 75 1.48 -16.04 1.36
CA GLY A 75 2.89 -15.70 1.63
C GLY A 75 3.58 -14.98 0.46
N ILE A 76 2.81 -14.47 -0.51
CA ILE A 76 3.32 -13.83 -1.72
C ILE A 76 3.67 -12.36 -1.45
N SER A 77 2.81 -11.63 -0.75
CA SER A 77 3.00 -10.20 -0.43
C SER A 77 2.97 -9.94 1.08
N LEU A 78 3.31 -8.70 1.49
CA LEU A 78 3.20 -8.27 2.88
C LEU A 78 1.76 -8.42 3.41
N HIS A 79 1.67 -8.80 4.68
CA HIS A 79 0.46 -8.87 5.48
C HIS A 79 0.63 -7.97 6.71
N ILE A 80 -0.41 -7.23 7.07
CA ILE A 80 -0.47 -6.51 8.35
C ILE A 80 -1.37 -7.33 9.28
N PRO A 81 -0.84 -7.93 10.35
CA PRO A 81 -1.66 -8.59 11.35
C PRO A 81 -2.69 -7.64 11.96
N VAL A 82 -3.84 -8.17 12.35
CA VAL A 82 -4.84 -7.41 13.09
C VAL A 82 -4.23 -6.92 14.42
N GLY A 83 -4.53 -5.69 14.82
CA GLY A 83 -4.00 -5.12 16.05
C GLY A 83 -4.75 -3.90 16.56
N GLU A 84 -4.18 -3.26 17.57
CA GLU A 84 -4.75 -2.06 18.18
C GLU A 84 -4.96 -0.94 17.15
N GLY A 85 -6.12 -0.28 17.22
CA GLY A 85 -6.51 0.78 16.29
C GLY A 85 -7.33 0.31 15.08
N ASP A 86 -7.34 -0.99 14.77
CA ASP A 86 -8.14 -1.53 13.66
C ASP A 86 -9.64 -1.28 13.87
N GLY A 87 -10.34 -0.79 12.85
CA GLY A 87 -11.74 -0.37 12.92
C GLY A 87 -12.01 0.97 13.61
N ASN A 88 -10.98 1.66 14.12
CA ASN A 88 -11.12 3.02 14.65
C ASN A 88 -10.95 4.06 13.53
N HIS A 89 -12.07 4.61 13.08
CA HIS A 89 -12.11 5.59 11.97
C HIS A 89 -12.09 7.06 12.45
N GLN A 90 -11.67 7.32 13.69
CA GLN A 90 -11.49 8.69 14.16
C GLN A 90 -10.43 9.40 13.32
N ILE A 91 -10.84 10.44 12.60
CA ILE A 91 -9.95 11.26 11.77
C ILE A 91 -8.97 12.02 12.67
N LEU A 92 -7.68 11.84 12.40
CA LEU A 92 -6.58 12.57 13.04
C LEU A 92 -6.19 13.78 12.18
N VAL A 93 -6.15 13.61 10.86
CA VAL A 93 -5.85 14.66 9.87
C VAL A 93 -6.62 14.43 8.58
N GLN A 94 -7.27 15.48 8.08
CA GLN A 94 -7.97 15.49 6.78
C GLN A 94 -7.73 16.75 5.94
N THR A 95 -7.16 17.81 6.54
CA THR A 95 -6.94 19.09 5.89
C THR A 95 -5.49 19.24 5.46
N GLU A 96 -5.28 19.73 4.24
CA GLU A 96 -3.96 20.11 3.76
C GLU A 96 -3.30 21.16 4.67
N ASN A 97 -1.98 21.10 4.77
CA ASN A 97 -1.14 21.97 5.60
C ASN A 97 -1.28 21.77 7.12
N ALA A 98 -2.05 20.77 7.57
CA ALA A 98 -2.02 20.37 8.98
C ALA A 98 -0.61 19.89 9.35
N SER A 99 -0.16 20.26 10.54
CA SER A 99 1.13 19.83 11.10
C SER A 99 0.91 19.43 12.55
N ASN A 100 1.15 18.16 12.85
CA ASN A 100 1.07 17.59 14.19
C ASN A 100 1.88 16.28 14.24
N ASP A 101 2.00 15.70 15.43
CA ASP A 101 2.76 14.47 15.68
C ASP A 101 2.30 13.30 14.79
N PHE A 102 1.00 13.16 14.54
CA PHE A 102 0.47 12.09 13.71
C PHE A 102 0.96 12.16 12.25
N VAL A 103 1.09 13.37 11.69
CA VAL A 103 1.67 13.57 10.35
C VAL A 103 3.11 13.08 10.32
N SER A 104 3.92 13.50 11.30
CA SER A 104 5.33 13.12 11.40
C SER A 104 5.49 11.60 11.49
N ARG A 105 4.73 10.96 12.39
CA ARG A 105 4.71 9.50 12.56
C ARG A 105 4.31 8.76 11.29
N ALA A 106 3.26 9.22 10.60
CA ALA A 106 2.83 8.65 9.33
C ALA A 106 3.94 8.74 8.27
N GLN A 107 4.56 9.92 8.11
CA GLN A 107 5.65 10.11 7.13
C GLN A 107 6.86 9.23 7.44
N ILE A 108 7.27 9.15 8.71
CA ILE A 108 8.36 8.27 9.16
C ILE A 108 8.03 6.80 8.85
N GLY A 109 6.84 6.35 9.20
CA GLY A 109 6.40 4.96 8.98
C GLY A 109 6.32 4.62 7.49
N LEU A 110 5.71 5.47 6.67
CA LEU A 110 5.64 5.27 5.20
C LEU A 110 7.04 5.24 4.58
N ARG A 111 7.95 6.10 5.03
CA ARG A 111 9.35 6.07 4.58
C ARG A 111 10.05 4.77 4.98
N LYS A 112 9.84 4.27 6.20
CA LYS A 112 10.39 2.98 6.66
C LYS A 112 9.86 1.80 5.82
N ILE A 113 8.57 1.82 5.45
CA ILE A 113 7.96 0.81 4.59
C ILE A 113 8.60 0.80 3.18
N GLY A 114 9.12 1.95 2.73
CA GLY A 114 9.83 2.09 1.46
C GLY A 114 9.18 3.06 0.47
N TYR A 115 8.13 3.79 0.88
CA TYR A 115 7.59 4.87 0.06
C TYR A 115 8.61 6.01 -0.05
N GLY A 116 8.75 6.58 -1.25
CA GLY A 116 9.68 7.70 -1.54
C GLY A 116 9.20 9.06 -1.00
N LEU A 117 8.65 9.08 0.21
CA LEU A 117 8.04 10.25 0.84
C LEU A 117 9.07 11.00 1.71
N PRO A 118 9.31 12.31 1.48
CA PRO A 118 10.11 13.11 2.39
C PRO A 118 9.35 13.39 3.69
N GLN A 119 10.09 13.54 4.79
CA GLN A 119 9.52 13.99 6.06
C GLN A 119 9.50 15.53 6.06
N THR A 120 8.32 16.11 5.85
CA THR A 120 8.09 17.56 5.87
C THR A 120 7.38 18.02 7.14
N ASP A 121 6.86 17.07 7.94
CA ASP A 121 5.99 17.28 9.10
C ASP A 121 4.70 18.09 8.75
N ILE A 122 4.37 18.16 7.46
CA ILE A 122 3.20 18.84 6.91
C ILE A 122 2.38 17.84 6.12
N PHE A 123 1.07 17.82 6.34
CA PHE A 123 0.12 17.05 5.56
C PHE A 123 -0.08 17.70 4.18
N ASP A 124 0.91 17.50 3.31
CA ASP A 124 0.92 18.00 1.95
C ASP A 124 0.29 17.00 0.95
N ILE A 125 0.18 17.42 -0.31
CA ILE A 125 -0.40 16.59 -1.37
C ILE A 125 0.34 15.25 -1.53
N LYS A 126 1.67 15.24 -1.37
CA LYS A 126 2.48 14.01 -1.49
C LYS A 126 2.18 13.03 -0.35
N THR A 127 2.00 13.55 0.86
CA THR A 127 1.61 12.78 2.03
C THR A 127 0.24 12.17 1.82
N LYS A 128 -0.74 12.97 1.38
CA LYS A 128 -2.09 12.51 1.06
C LYS A 128 -2.08 11.42 -0.02
N ASP A 129 -1.38 11.66 -1.14
CA ASP A 129 -1.28 10.69 -2.24
C ASP A 129 -0.64 9.36 -1.80
N THR A 130 0.34 9.43 -0.91
CA THR A 130 1.01 8.24 -0.36
C THR A 130 0.11 7.49 0.62
N ILE A 131 -0.68 8.19 1.42
CA ILE A 131 -1.71 7.58 2.27
C ILE A 131 -2.77 6.89 1.41
N ILE A 132 -3.23 7.50 0.31
CA ILE A 132 -4.18 6.87 -0.62
C ILE A 132 -3.57 5.59 -1.21
N ALA A 133 -2.32 5.64 -1.66
CA ALA A 133 -1.62 4.45 -2.18
C ALA A 133 -1.53 3.34 -1.13
N PHE A 134 -1.16 3.69 0.10
CA PHE A 134 -1.13 2.76 1.23
C PHE A 134 -2.51 2.15 1.51
N GLN A 135 -3.56 2.97 1.57
CA GLN A 135 -4.93 2.53 1.83
C GLN A 135 -5.43 1.56 0.75
N ARG A 136 -5.19 1.85 -0.53
CA ARG A 136 -5.53 0.94 -1.65
C ARG A 136 -4.94 -0.45 -1.53
N ARG A 137 -3.87 -0.60 -0.76
CA ARG A 137 -3.20 -1.88 -0.55
C ARG A 137 -3.55 -2.53 0.79
N PHE A 138 -3.58 -1.75 1.86
CA PHE A 138 -3.60 -2.26 3.23
C PHE A 138 -4.88 -1.93 4.02
N ARG A 139 -5.77 -1.11 3.44
CA ARG A 139 -7.06 -0.70 4.01
C ARG A 139 -8.08 -0.37 2.91
N GLN A 140 -8.40 -1.36 2.08
CA GLN A 140 -9.18 -1.18 0.84
C GLN A 140 -10.62 -0.69 1.06
N ALA A 141 -11.15 -0.81 2.29
CA ALA A 141 -12.48 -0.35 2.64
C ALA A 141 -12.64 1.19 2.65
N ASP A 142 -11.54 1.94 2.84
CA ASP A 142 -11.54 3.40 2.80
C ASP A 142 -10.22 3.93 2.24
N VAL A 143 -10.30 4.52 1.05
CA VAL A 143 -9.17 5.09 0.29
C VAL A 143 -9.29 6.61 0.13
N ALA A 144 -10.03 7.29 1.00
CA ALA A 144 -10.27 8.72 0.93
C ALA A 144 -9.02 9.59 1.12
N GLY A 145 -7.92 9.01 1.59
CA GLY A 145 -6.65 9.72 1.84
C GLY A 145 -6.62 10.49 3.16
N ASN A 146 -7.60 10.27 4.04
CA ASN A 146 -7.58 10.81 5.40
C ASN A 146 -6.60 10.01 6.27
N LEU A 147 -5.88 10.69 7.15
CA LEU A 147 -5.14 10.02 8.22
C LEU A 147 -6.07 9.85 9.41
N ASP A 148 -6.56 8.64 9.61
CA ASP A 148 -7.31 8.24 10.81
C ASP A 148 -6.48 7.28 11.68
N VAL A 149 -7.04 6.94 12.85
CA VAL A 149 -6.38 6.05 13.83
C VAL A 149 -6.01 4.71 13.20
N GLU A 150 -6.91 4.07 12.47
CA GLU A 150 -6.64 2.80 11.80
C GLU A 150 -5.51 2.90 10.77
N THR A 151 -5.53 3.93 9.92
CA THR A 151 -4.48 4.12 8.89
C THR A 151 -3.12 4.32 9.56
N LEU A 152 -3.03 5.18 10.58
CA LEU A 152 -1.77 5.40 11.30
C LEU A 152 -1.27 4.12 11.98
N ALA A 153 -2.15 3.41 12.68
CA ALA A 153 -1.79 2.16 13.37
C ALA A 153 -1.27 1.08 12.39
N LYS A 154 -1.90 0.94 11.23
CA LYS A 154 -1.44 0.02 10.17
C LYS A 154 -0.09 0.45 9.59
N ILE A 155 0.14 1.75 9.37
CA ILE A 155 1.44 2.27 8.90
C ILE A 155 2.55 1.92 9.89
N GLU A 156 2.36 2.20 11.17
CA GLU A 156 3.38 1.96 12.19
C GLU A 156 3.67 0.46 12.35
N ARG A 157 2.62 -0.35 12.43
CA ARG A 157 2.75 -1.80 12.54
C ARG A 157 3.48 -2.41 11.35
N LEU A 158 3.18 -1.96 10.12
CA LEU A 158 3.89 -2.44 8.94
C LEU A 158 5.34 -1.95 8.91
N ALA A 159 5.60 -0.71 9.33
CA ALA A 159 6.96 -0.18 9.43
C ALA A 159 7.83 -1.04 10.36
N ASP A 160 7.29 -1.48 11.49
CA ASP A 160 8.00 -2.36 12.43
C ASP A 160 8.22 -3.78 11.87
N ILE A 161 7.33 -4.26 11.00
CA ILE A 161 7.49 -5.55 10.30
C ILE A 161 8.61 -5.48 9.25
N VAL A 162 8.70 -4.37 8.51
CA VAL A 162 9.66 -4.20 7.41
C VAL A 162 11.04 -3.83 7.94
N LEU A 163 11.11 -2.94 8.93
CA LEU A 163 12.34 -2.50 9.58
C LEU A 163 12.15 -2.50 11.12
N PRO A 164 12.36 -3.65 11.78
CA PRO A 164 12.31 -3.75 13.23
C PRO A 164 13.32 -2.80 13.88
N SER A 165 12.97 -2.25 15.05
CA SER A 165 13.87 -1.41 15.85
C SER A 165 14.99 -2.20 16.52
#